data_AF-A0A359ECA4-F1
#
_entry.id   AF-A0A359ECA4-F1
#
_cell.length_a   1.000
_cell.length_b   1.000
_cell.length_c   1.000
_cell.angle_alpha   90.00
_cell.angle_beta   90.00
_cell.angle_gamma   90.00
#
_symmetry.space_group_name_H-M   'P 1'
#
loop_
_entity.id
_entity.type
_entity.pdbx_description
1 polymer ?
#
loop_
_entity_poly.entity_id
_entity_poly.type
_entity_poly.pdbx_seq_one_letter_code
_entity_poly.pdbx_strand_id
1 'polypeptide(L)'
;MFCPVTAMPSQKELFLLDPDVIFLNHGSFGACPRPVFEVYQQWQLELERQPVEFLGRRASPLLAKARAALAEYLHCQPDEVVYANNPTTAINLIVR
;
A
#
# COMPACT_ATOMS: atom_id res chain seq x y z
N MET A 1 26.65 -32.69 4.16
CA MET A 1 26.94 -31.26 3.97
C MET A 1 25.61 -30.52 4.11
N PHE A 2 25.30 -30.05 5.32
CA PHE A 2 24.06 -29.31 5.58
C PHE A 2 24.28 -27.86 5.13
N CYS A 3 23.47 -27.39 4.18
CA CYS A 3 23.40 -25.98 3.85
C CYS A 3 22.75 -25.28 5.07
N PRO A 4 23.42 -24.33 5.74
CA PRO A 4 22.77 -23.57 6.79
C PRO A 4 21.64 -22.78 6.15
N VAL A 5 20.40 -23.08 6.52
CA VAL A 5 19.27 -22.19 6.26
C VAL A 5 19.60 -20.91 7.01
N THR A 6 20.05 -19.89 6.29
CA THR A 6 20.15 -18.54 6.83
C THR A 6 18.75 -18.19 7.32
N ALA A 7 18.59 -17.96 8.62
CA ALA A 7 17.30 -17.64 9.20
C ALA A 7 16.75 -16.42 8.46
N MET A 8 15.67 -16.61 7.69
CA MET A 8 14.95 -15.51 7.09
C MET A 8 14.48 -14.61 8.23
N PRO A 9 14.67 -13.28 8.15
CA PRO A 9 14.17 -12.37 9.16
C PRO A 9 12.68 -12.61 9.39
N SER A 10 12.26 -12.57 10.65
CA SER A 10 10.86 -12.80 10.99
C SER A 10 9.99 -11.80 10.24
N GLN A 11 8.88 -12.23 9.65
CA GLN A 11 7.95 -11.32 8.98
C GLN A 11 7.47 -10.21 9.92
N LYS A 12 7.49 -10.43 11.25
CA LYS A 12 7.19 -9.41 12.26
C LYS A 12 8.13 -8.20 12.16
N GLU A 13 9.40 -8.40 11.81
CA GLU A 13 10.40 -7.34 11.67
C GLU A 13 10.05 -6.39 10.52
N LEU A 14 9.24 -6.82 9.55
CA LEU A 14 8.78 -5.95 8.48
C LEU A 14 7.72 -4.95 8.93
N PHE A 15 7.17 -5.00 10.15
CA PHE A 15 6.10 -4.10 10.60
C PHE A 15 6.55 -3.24 11.78
N LEU A 16 6.01 -2.02 11.88
CA LEU A 16 6.23 -1.08 12.99
C LEU A 16 5.42 -1.42 14.26
N LEU A 17 4.97 -2.65 14.41
CA LEU A 17 4.20 -3.07 15.59
C LEU A 17 5.05 -2.96 16.85
N ASP A 18 4.42 -2.55 17.95
CA ASP A 18 5.03 -2.53 19.28
C ASP A 18 5.53 -3.95 19.64
N PRO A 19 6.83 -4.14 19.96
CA PRO A 19 7.37 -5.45 20.27
C PRO A 19 6.72 -6.13 21.49
N ASP A 20 6.18 -5.33 22.43
CA ASP A 20 5.57 -5.81 23.68
C ASP A 20 4.08 -6.18 23.50
N VAL A 21 3.50 -5.86 22.34
CA VAL A 21 2.09 -6.17 22.02
C VAL A 21 2.00 -7.44 21.17
N ILE A 22 1.19 -8.39 21.64
CA ILE A 22 0.80 -9.56 20.84
C ILE A 22 -0.37 -9.16 19.93
N PHE A 23 -0.03 -8.74 18.70
CA PHE A 23 -1.02 -8.25 17.73
C PHE A 23 -1.75 -9.39 17.02
N LEU A 24 -2.87 -9.84 17.59
CA LEU A 24 -3.65 -10.99 17.08
C LEU A 24 -4.71 -10.62 16.02
N ASN A 25 -5.07 -9.34 15.90
CA ASN A 25 -6.17 -8.90 15.04
C ASN A 25 -5.69 -8.04 13.86
N HIS A 26 -4.89 -8.64 12.97
CA HIS A 26 -4.47 -7.97 11.74
C HIS A 26 -5.62 -7.75 10.75
N GLY A 27 -6.70 -8.55 10.84
CA GLY A 27 -7.84 -8.48 9.92
C GLY A 27 -8.74 -7.24 10.07
N SER A 28 -8.64 -6.49 11.17
CA SER A 28 -9.49 -5.30 11.39
C SER A 28 -8.98 -4.07 10.63
N PHE A 29 -7.76 -3.62 10.96
CA PHE A 29 -7.17 -2.40 10.37
C PHE A 29 -5.84 -2.67 9.65
N GLY A 30 -5.30 -3.88 9.77
CA GLY A 30 -3.97 -4.22 9.28
C GLY A 30 -2.84 -3.53 10.05
N ALA A 31 -1.62 -3.73 9.54
CA ALA A 31 -0.44 -2.95 9.86
C ALA A 31 0.36 -2.79 8.57
N CYS A 32 0.85 -1.59 8.28
CA CYS A 32 1.62 -1.35 7.05
C CYS A 32 3.06 -1.87 7.21
N PRO A 33 3.60 -2.64 6.25
CA PRO A 33 5.03 -2.98 6.26
C PRO A 33 5.89 -1.72 6.21
N ARG A 34 6.99 -1.67 6.99
CA ARG A 34 8.02 -0.63 7.03
C ARG A 34 8.40 -0.10 5.65
N PRO A 35 8.80 -0.93 4.65
CA PRO A 35 9.19 -0.40 3.35
C PRO A 35 8.04 0.31 2.61
N VAL A 36 6.80 -0.12 2.81
CA VAL A 36 5.62 0.55 2.23
C VAL A 36 5.33 1.86 2.96
N PHE A 37 5.44 1.87 4.30
CA PHE A 37 5.24 3.06 5.12
C PHE A 37 6.29 4.14 4.84
N GLU A 38 7.56 3.75 4.62
CA GLU A 38 8.62 4.68 4.24
C GLU A 38 8.32 5.40 2.92
N VAL A 39 7.90 4.66 1.90
CA VAL A 39 7.48 5.24 0.61
C VAL A 39 6.25 6.12 0.76
N TYR A 40 5.29 5.72 1.60
CA TYR A 40 4.11 6.54 1.91
C TYR A 40 4.51 7.90 2.52
N GLN A 41 5.41 7.91 3.50
CA GLN A 41 5.91 9.14 4.10
C GLN A 41 6.68 10.01 3.09
N GLN A 42 7.45 9.40 2.18
CA GLN A 42 8.14 10.12 1.11
C GLN A 42 7.15 10.84 0.18
N TRP A 43 6.05 10.19 -0.20
CA TRP A 43 5.01 10.83 -1.02
C TRP A 43 4.34 12.00 -0.31
N GLN A 44 4.10 11.91 0.99
CA GLN A 44 3.57 13.05 1.76
C GLN A 44 4.54 14.24 1.73
N LEU A 45 5.83 14.00 2.00
CA LEU A 45 6.85 15.05 1.95
C LEU A 45 6.96 15.66 0.56
N GLU A 46 6.84 14.85 -0.49
CA GLU A 46 6.89 15.32 -1.86
C GLU A 46 5.67 16.16 -2.26
N LEU A 47 4.48 15.73 -1.85
CA LEU A 47 3.24 16.51 -2.01
C LEU A 47 3.39 17.90 -1.37
N GLU A 48 3.87 17.97 -0.13
CA GLU A 48 4.01 19.23 0.61
C GLU A 48 5.06 20.18 0.02
N ARG A 49 6.08 19.65 -0.70
CA ARG A 49 7.10 20.49 -1.34
C ARG A 49 6.53 21.36 -2.47
N GLN A 50 5.56 20.85 -3.23
CA GLN A 50 4.97 21.58 -4.35
C GLN A 50 3.55 21.07 -4.70
N PRO A 51 2.54 21.34 -3.85
CA PRO A 51 1.25 20.64 -3.93
C PRO A 51 0.48 20.90 -5.22
N VAL A 52 0.56 22.12 -5.78
CA VAL A 52 -0.13 22.46 -7.04
C VAL A 52 0.45 21.70 -8.23
N GLU A 53 1.78 21.55 -8.28
CA GLU A 53 2.44 20.79 -9.33
C GLU A 53 2.16 19.30 -9.17
N PHE A 54 2.31 18.78 -7.95
CA PHE A 54 2.07 17.38 -7.65
C PHE A 54 0.64 16.96 -7.97
N LEU A 55 -0.35 17.65 -7.42
CA LEU A 55 -1.76 17.30 -7.61
C LEU A 55 -2.24 17.61 -9.03
N GLY A 56 -1.80 18.74 -9.61
CA GLY A 56 -2.25 19.21 -10.91
C GLY A 56 -1.64 18.47 -12.09
N ARG A 57 -0.45 17.86 -11.93
CA ARG A 57 0.29 17.28 -13.07
C ARG A 57 0.78 15.85 -12.84
N ARG A 58 1.19 15.50 -11.62
CA ARG A 58 1.88 14.23 -11.35
C ARG A 58 0.98 13.16 -10.75
N ALA A 59 -0.04 13.54 -9.96
CA ALA A 59 -0.89 12.59 -9.27
C ALA A 59 -1.57 11.61 -10.24
N SER A 60 -2.15 12.09 -11.35
CA SER A 60 -2.82 11.23 -12.34
C SER A 60 -1.90 10.17 -12.98
N PRO A 61 -0.73 10.50 -13.57
CA PRO A 61 0.16 9.47 -14.11
C PRO A 61 0.76 8.56 -13.04
N LEU A 62 1.00 9.06 -11.81
CA LEU A 62 1.44 8.21 -10.69
C LEU A 62 0.38 7.18 -10.30
N LEU A 63 -0.88 7.60 -10.20
CA LEU A 63 -2.01 6.70 -9.92
C LEU A 63 -2.23 5.71 -11.07
N ALA A 64 -2.04 6.11 -12.32
CA ALA A 64 -2.11 5.20 -13.47
C ALA A 64 -1.03 4.11 -13.40
N LYS A 65 0.21 4.47 -13.01
CA LYS A 65 1.29 3.51 -12.80
C LYS A 65 0.96 2.52 -11.67
N ALA A 66 0.43 3.01 -10.54
CA ALA A 66 0.02 2.15 -9.43
C ALA A 66 -1.11 1.19 -9.86
N ARG A 67 -2.06 1.69 -10.66
CA ARG A 67 -3.19 0.90 -11.17
C ARG A 67 -2.75 -0.21 -12.10
N ALA A 68 -1.80 0.06 -12.99
CA ALA A 68 -1.24 -0.95 -13.88
C ALA A 68 -0.58 -2.10 -13.11
N ALA A 69 0.19 -1.80 -12.06
CA ALA A 69 0.80 -2.82 -11.21
C ALA A 69 -0.24 -3.67 -10.46
N LEU A 70 -1.32 -3.04 -9.97
CA LEU A 70 -2.41 -3.77 -9.32
C LEU A 70 -3.20 -4.63 -10.31
N ALA A 71 -3.46 -4.13 -11.52
CA ALA A 71 -4.15 -4.89 -12.56
C ALA A 71 -3.33 -6.11 -13.00
N GLU A 72 -2.00 -5.97 -13.13
CA GLU A 72 -1.10 -7.09 -13.38
C GLU A 72 -1.20 -8.16 -12.28
N TYR A 73 -1.19 -7.75 -11.02
CA TYR A 73 -1.35 -8.64 -9.87
C TYR A 73 -2.71 -9.37 -9.86
N LEU A 74 -3.78 -8.67 -10.26
CA LEU A 74 -5.14 -9.21 -10.33
C LEU A 74 -5.46 -9.96 -11.63
N HIS A 75 -4.53 -9.96 -12.60
CA HIS A 75 -4.72 -10.55 -13.93
C HIS A 75 -5.89 -9.94 -14.72
N CYS A 76 -6.07 -8.63 -14.66
CA CYS A 76 -7.09 -7.88 -15.41
C CYS A 76 -6.48 -6.67 -16.16
N GLN A 77 -7.29 -5.97 -16.96
CA GLN A 77 -6.87 -4.76 -17.64
C GLN A 77 -6.85 -3.56 -16.67
N PRO A 78 -5.93 -2.58 -16.86
CA PRO A 78 -5.86 -1.42 -15.98
C PRO A 78 -7.14 -0.57 -15.94
N ASP A 79 -7.95 -0.56 -17.00
CA ASP A 79 -9.24 0.15 -17.05
C ASP A 79 -10.38 -0.59 -16.34
N GLU A 80 -10.17 -1.84 -15.92
CA GLU A 80 -11.08 -2.63 -15.08
C GLU A 80 -10.87 -2.39 -13.58
N VAL A 81 -9.86 -1.58 -13.20
CA VAL A 81 -9.48 -1.32 -11.80
C VAL A 81 -9.76 0.13 -11.42
N VAL A 82 -10.51 0.33 -10.34
CA VAL A 82 -10.75 1.65 -9.74
C VAL A 82 -10.31 1.68 -8.28
N TYR A 83 -9.82 2.83 -7.82
CA TYR A 83 -9.48 3.04 -6.41
C TYR A 83 -10.65 3.68 -5.67
N ALA A 84 -10.93 3.17 -4.47
CA ALA A 84 -11.85 3.75 -3.51
C ALA A 84 -11.18 3.77 -2.13
N ASN A 85 -11.60 4.70 -1.26
CA ASN A 85 -10.94 4.91 0.03
C ASN A 85 -11.05 3.70 0.97
N ASN A 86 -12.09 2.88 0.83
CA ASN A 86 -12.33 1.66 1.60
C ASN A 86 -13.47 0.85 0.95
N PRO A 87 -13.68 -0.42 1.36
CA PRO A 87 -14.75 -1.28 0.82
C PRO A 87 -16.16 -0.68 0.99
N THR A 88 -16.45 -0.02 2.10
CA THR A 88 -17.76 0.61 2.35
C THR A 88 -18.05 1.71 1.33
N THR A 89 -17.08 2.59 1.06
CA THR A 89 -17.20 3.62 0.01
C THR A 89 -17.37 3.00 -1.37
N ALA A 90 -16.62 1.94 -1.69
CA ALA A 90 -16.72 1.24 -2.97
C ALA A 90 -18.11 0.64 -3.21
N ILE A 91 -18.68 -0.02 -2.18
CA ILE A 91 -20.04 -0.57 -2.28
C ILE A 91 -21.06 0.55 -2.50
N ASN A 92 -20.97 1.64 -1.72
CA ASN A 92 -21.90 2.76 -1.85
C ASN A 92 -21.82 3.48 -3.21
N LEU A 93 -20.68 3.41 -3.91
CA LEU A 93 -20.54 3.94 -5.27
C LEU A 93 -21.37 3.17 -6.30
N ILE A 94 -21.59 1.86 -6.09
CA ILE A 94 -22.26 0.97 -7.04
C ILE A 94 -23.75 0.83 -6.75
N VAL A 95 -24.14 0.80 -5.47
CA VAL A 95 -25.51 0.45 -5.06
C VAL A 95 -26.43 1.65 -4.82
N ARG A 96 -25.91 2.89 -4.84
CA ARG A 96 -26.69 4.12 -4.69
C ARG A 96 -26.98 4.75 -6.03
#